data_AF-A0A3D8SLF9-F1
#
_entry.id   AF-A0A3D8SLF9-F1
#
_cell.length_a   1.000
_cell.length_b   1.000
_cell.length_c   1.000
_cell.angle_alpha   90.00
_cell.angle_beta   90.00
_cell.angle_gamma   90.00
#
_symmetry.space_group_name_H-M   'P 1'
#
loop_
_entity.id
_entity.type
_entity.pdbx_description
1 polymer ?
#
loop_
_entity_poly.entity_id
_entity_poly.type
_entity_poly.pdbx_seq_one_letter_code
_entity_poly.pdbx_strand_id
1 'polypeptide(L)'
;MPSPLPPPRLPTEILLLIIKHAVEIWPIPEIFRARLVNKEEHYIERSRFSYHSWDCWSWGYLPQPLKRQYFRKKINRHDERPCGLSQAVHNILDDTEASLRRVTSDRDVQIQLIIDAMVPAYSPHLASYLDSDLHKRRKETWDSYRKVCDYQSAQVKIMLMLDAIWRNDAVYLQMLLDEKSARLHVTWSDLGAYYPLFLAAREGTGAIMETLLLYGNWTSAWIPNFKRIFAAADAKGPLRIAIQRGNRDVINTWLDDSRISRGSATLPWTGFCIVYINMARIGDLEMIEYLDERSSRYGNDTEPLHFEAFVEAIKHSHVAVVEWLCNTADFDVDQETIEYPKGSLFTAFQDCPPAHMYRMIEMILLNGADPNRTYPAVTGTPLQAALQMNGLDKQGIVDLLLLHGADPNARTRKGVRRMRAPLLYAARRGEVDLVRKLFKHGADTRVICRRLTVTMRQGEGI
;
A
#
# COMPACT_ATOMS: atom_id res chain seq x y z
N MET A 1 23.32 18.87 36.30
CA MET A 1 22.12 18.42 37.05
C MET A 1 21.92 16.94 36.78
N PRO A 2 21.67 16.10 37.80
CA PRO A 2 21.32 14.71 37.54
C PRO A 2 20.00 14.67 36.75
N SER A 3 19.98 13.87 35.68
CA SER A 3 18.80 13.61 34.86
C SER A 3 17.64 13.13 35.76
N PRO A 4 16.42 13.64 35.56
CA PRO A 4 15.28 13.21 36.37
C PRO A 4 15.08 11.69 36.22
N LEU A 5 14.94 11.00 37.36
CA LEU A 5 14.60 9.58 37.41
C LEU A 5 13.37 9.33 36.53
N PRO A 6 13.34 8.24 35.73
CA PRO A 6 12.18 7.92 34.91
C PRO A 6 10.95 7.71 35.82
N PRO A 7 9.75 8.18 35.41
CA PRO A 7 8.54 8.02 36.19
C PRO A 7 8.18 6.53 36.37
N PRO A 8 7.45 6.18 37.45
CA PRO A 8 7.17 4.80 37.80
C PRO A 8 6.31 4.09 36.74
N ARG A 9 6.68 2.83 36.44
CA ARG A 9 6.05 1.92 35.46
C ARG A 9 4.65 1.48 35.95
N LEU A 10 3.66 1.40 35.06
CA LEU A 10 2.36 0.76 35.35
C LEU A 10 2.28 -0.61 34.64
N PRO A 11 2.23 -1.73 35.38
CA PRO A 11 2.01 -3.07 34.84
C PRO A 11 0.66 -3.20 34.10
N THR A 12 0.55 -4.17 33.18
CA THR A 12 -0.68 -4.50 32.43
C THR A 12 -1.86 -4.75 33.36
N GLU A 13 -1.61 -5.30 34.54
CA GLU A 13 -2.57 -5.56 35.61
C GLU A 13 -3.15 -4.27 36.17
N ILE A 14 -2.35 -3.20 36.29
CA ILE A 14 -2.83 -1.89 36.73
C ILE A 14 -3.59 -1.19 35.61
N LEU A 15 -3.18 -1.33 34.34
CA LEU A 15 -3.97 -0.85 33.19
C LEU A 15 -5.33 -1.57 33.10
N LEU A 16 -5.37 -2.87 33.38
CA LEU A 16 -6.61 -3.65 33.50
C LEU A 16 -7.48 -3.14 34.65
N LEU A 17 -6.90 -2.79 35.81
CA LEU A 17 -7.62 -2.18 36.93
C LEU A 17 -8.12 -0.77 36.60
N ILE A 18 -7.33 0.06 35.92
CA ILE A 18 -7.75 1.37 35.42
C ILE A 18 -8.90 1.20 34.42
N ILE A 19 -8.86 0.23 33.52
CA ILE A 19 -9.97 -0.03 32.61
C ILE A 19 -11.19 -0.58 33.37
N LYS A 20 -10.96 -1.43 34.37
CA LYS A 20 -12.00 -1.96 35.26
C LYS A 20 -12.72 -0.84 36.02
N HIS A 21 -12.03 0.21 36.45
CA HIS A 21 -12.58 1.26 37.32
C HIS A 21 -12.81 2.63 36.67
N ALA A 22 -12.09 2.98 35.60
CA ALA A 22 -12.05 4.33 35.01
C ALA A 22 -12.60 4.44 33.58
N VAL A 23 -12.99 3.33 32.93
CA VAL A 23 -13.76 3.35 31.65
C VAL A 23 -15.02 4.22 31.73
N GLU A 24 -15.51 4.43 32.94
CA GLU A 24 -16.73 5.18 33.27
C GLU A 24 -16.56 6.69 33.13
N ILE A 25 -15.33 7.20 33.32
CA ILE A 25 -15.03 8.64 33.48
C ILE A 25 -14.24 9.17 32.28
N TRP A 26 -13.44 8.32 31.65
CA TRP A 26 -12.40 8.75 30.71
C TRP A 26 -12.76 8.46 29.25
N PRO A 27 -12.75 9.49 28.38
CA PRO A 27 -12.65 9.30 26.94
C PRO A 27 -11.45 8.40 26.61
N ILE A 28 -11.52 7.63 25.52
CA ILE A 28 -10.41 6.78 25.06
C ILE A 28 -9.04 7.52 25.09
N PRO A 29 -8.93 8.80 24.67
CA PRO A 29 -7.69 9.59 24.84
C PRO A 29 -7.10 9.63 26.26
N GLU A 30 -7.91 9.64 27.32
CA GLU A 30 -7.45 9.70 28.71
C GLU A 30 -6.96 8.34 29.22
N ILE A 31 -7.59 7.24 28.78
CA ILE A 31 -7.08 5.87 28.98
C ILE A 31 -5.68 5.71 28.34
N PHE A 32 -5.47 6.29 27.15
CA PHE A 32 -4.17 6.30 26.48
C PHE A 32 -3.14 7.22 27.15
N ARG A 33 -3.54 8.38 27.70
CA ARG A 33 -2.63 9.26 28.46
C ARG A 33 -2.08 8.58 29.72
N ALA A 34 -2.89 7.79 30.42
CA ALA A 34 -2.39 7.00 31.54
C ALA A 34 -1.39 5.89 31.13
N ARG A 35 -1.37 5.49 29.86
CA ARG A 35 -0.38 4.53 29.32
C ARG A 35 0.96 5.17 28.97
N LEU A 36 1.03 6.49 28.71
CA LEU A 36 2.23 7.21 28.22
C LEU A 36 3.36 7.42 29.26
N VAL A 37 3.43 6.55 30.28
CA VAL A 37 4.53 6.52 31.27
C VAL A 37 5.65 5.54 30.84
N ASN A 38 5.51 4.84 29.71
CA ASN A 38 6.46 3.83 29.27
C ASN A 38 7.14 4.20 27.94
N LYS A 39 8.48 4.11 27.87
CA LYS A 39 9.28 4.43 26.66
C LYS A 39 9.89 3.22 25.95
N GLU A 40 9.65 2.01 26.44
CA GLU A 40 10.22 0.80 25.85
C GLU A 40 9.10 -0.20 25.55
N GLU A 41 8.43 0.05 24.43
CA GLU A 41 7.85 -0.91 23.47
C GLU A 41 6.85 -0.13 22.61
N HIS A 42 7.24 0.08 21.35
CA HIS A 42 6.58 0.89 20.33
C HIS A 42 6.60 2.42 20.58
N TYR A 43 7.45 3.10 19.80
CA TYR A 43 7.50 4.56 19.70
C TYR A 43 6.11 5.11 19.31
N ILE A 44 5.44 5.81 20.24
CA ILE A 44 4.27 6.62 19.94
C ILE A 44 4.60 8.08 20.33
N GLU A 45 4.69 8.97 19.33
CA GLU A 45 5.00 10.39 19.53
C GLU A 45 3.91 11.11 20.34
N ARG A 46 4.30 11.73 21.46
CA ARG A 46 3.43 12.54 22.35
C ARG A 46 2.68 13.67 21.63
N SER A 47 3.21 14.17 20.51
CA SER A 47 2.64 15.30 19.75
C SER A 47 1.34 14.96 19.00
N ARG A 48 0.98 13.67 18.86
CA ARG A 48 -0.23 13.23 18.16
C ARG A 48 -1.49 13.13 19.05
N PHE A 49 -1.43 13.44 20.35
CA PHE A 49 -2.48 13.13 21.33
C PHE A 49 -3.10 14.33 22.07
N SER A 50 -3.37 15.42 21.34
CA SER A 50 -4.36 16.42 21.78
C SER A 50 -5.77 15.83 21.68
N TYR A 51 -6.71 16.32 22.49
CA TYR A 51 -8.15 15.94 22.41
C TYR A 51 -8.73 16.14 20.99
N HIS A 52 -8.10 17.02 20.19
CA HIS A 52 -8.46 17.35 18.83
C HIS A 52 -7.70 16.52 17.77
N SER A 53 -6.79 15.63 18.18
CA SER A 53 -5.93 14.85 17.31
C SER A 53 -5.99 13.33 17.58
N TRP A 54 -7.00 12.85 18.32
CA TRP A 54 -7.27 11.41 18.36
C TRP A 54 -7.66 10.94 16.97
N ASP A 55 -6.72 10.32 16.27
CA ASP A 55 -6.99 9.62 15.04
C ASP A 55 -7.44 8.19 15.35
N CYS A 56 -8.22 7.60 14.46
CA CYS A 56 -8.58 6.19 14.60
C CYS A 56 -7.35 5.28 14.71
N TRP A 57 -6.16 5.73 14.26
CA TRP A 57 -4.92 4.95 14.13
C TRP A 57 -4.46 4.50 15.51
N SER A 58 -4.69 5.35 16.50
CA SER A 58 -4.52 5.10 17.93
C SER A 58 -5.27 3.86 18.45
N TRP A 59 -6.46 3.52 17.91
CA TRP A 59 -7.23 2.33 18.30
C TRP A 59 -6.52 1.02 17.94
N GLY A 60 -5.76 1.00 16.84
CA GLY A 60 -4.98 -0.17 16.42
C GLY A 60 -3.99 -0.64 17.49
N TYR A 61 -3.43 0.29 18.27
CA TYR A 61 -2.38 0.03 19.25
C TYR A 61 -2.88 -0.46 20.63
N LEU A 62 -4.20 -0.55 20.86
CA LEU A 62 -4.73 -1.08 22.12
C LEU A 62 -4.69 -2.62 22.10
N PRO A 63 -4.16 -3.28 23.15
CA PRO A 63 -4.21 -4.74 23.27
C PRO A 63 -5.64 -5.29 23.14
N GLN A 64 -5.79 -6.40 22.42
CA GLN A 64 -7.11 -7.03 22.21
C GLN A 64 -7.89 -7.34 23.50
N PRO A 65 -7.28 -7.84 24.59
CA PRO A 65 -8.01 -8.09 25.85
C PRO A 65 -8.65 -6.81 26.41
N LEU A 66 -7.96 -5.67 26.29
CA LEU A 66 -8.47 -4.38 26.75
C LEU A 66 -9.62 -3.88 25.90
N LYS A 67 -9.54 -4.05 24.57
CA LYS A 67 -10.64 -3.75 23.65
C LYS A 67 -11.90 -4.55 23.99
N ARG A 68 -11.74 -5.86 24.24
CA ARG A 68 -12.84 -6.77 24.60
C ARG A 68 -13.56 -6.32 25.87
N GLN A 69 -12.79 -6.06 26.93
CA GLN A 69 -13.34 -5.61 28.20
C GLN A 69 -14.03 -4.25 28.08
N TYR A 70 -13.43 -3.32 27.33
CA TYR A 70 -13.99 -2.00 27.07
C TYR A 70 -15.36 -2.09 26.39
N PHE A 71 -15.45 -2.86 25.29
CA PHE A 71 -16.72 -3.05 24.57
C PHE A 71 -17.76 -3.74 25.44
N ARG A 72 -17.41 -4.82 26.14
CA ARG A 72 -18.35 -5.55 27.01
C ARG A 72 -18.97 -4.63 28.06
N LYS A 73 -18.14 -3.80 28.70
CA LYS A 73 -18.61 -2.87 29.73
C LYS A 73 -19.53 -1.79 29.16
N LYS A 74 -19.21 -1.26 27.97
CA LYS A 74 -20.05 -0.28 27.26
C LYS A 74 -21.41 -0.85 26.85
N ILE A 75 -21.44 -2.10 26.39
CA ILE A 75 -22.68 -2.78 25.99
C ILE A 75 -23.54 -3.07 27.25
N ASN A 76 -22.97 -3.69 28.28
CA ASN A 76 -23.71 -4.07 29.49
C ASN A 76 -24.31 -2.89 30.26
N ARG A 77 -23.78 -1.67 30.11
CA ARG A 77 -24.28 -0.45 30.77
C ARG A 77 -25.12 0.44 29.84
N HIS A 78 -25.76 -0.16 28.84
CA HIS A 78 -26.62 0.56 27.91
C HIS A 78 -27.68 1.43 28.62
N ASP A 79 -28.31 0.89 29.67
CA ASP A 79 -29.38 1.57 30.41
C ASP A 79 -28.89 2.78 31.22
N GLU A 80 -27.64 2.75 31.70
CA GLU A 80 -27.05 3.85 32.49
C GLU A 80 -26.55 4.98 31.61
N ARG A 81 -25.83 4.65 30.53
CA ARG A 81 -25.16 5.63 29.66
C ARG A 81 -25.09 5.12 28.22
N PRO A 82 -26.18 5.22 27.45
CA PRO A 82 -26.20 4.70 26.09
C PRO A 82 -25.19 5.47 25.21
N CYS A 83 -24.47 4.72 24.40
CA CYS A 83 -23.64 5.20 23.30
C CYS A 83 -24.08 4.53 22.00
N GLY A 84 -23.63 5.05 20.85
CA GLY A 84 -23.99 4.50 19.55
C GLY A 84 -23.68 3.01 19.41
N LEU A 85 -22.55 2.56 19.98
CA LEU A 85 -22.20 1.15 20.02
C LEU A 85 -23.26 0.36 20.78
N SER A 86 -23.50 0.69 22.05
CA SER A 86 -24.44 -0.05 22.89
C SER A 86 -25.84 -0.05 22.28
N GLN A 87 -26.30 1.08 21.72
CA GLN A 87 -27.59 1.15 21.06
C GLN A 87 -27.64 0.25 19.84
N ALA A 88 -26.60 0.27 18.99
CA ALA A 88 -26.56 -0.61 17.83
C ALA A 88 -26.57 -2.08 18.24
N VAL A 89 -25.77 -2.47 19.23
CA VAL A 89 -25.74 -3.86 19.72
C VAL A 89 -27.07 -4.27 20.33
N HIS A 90 -27.70 -3.43 21.15
CA HIS A 90 -29.01 -3.74 21.74
C HIS A 90 -30.10 -3.80 20.66
N ASN A 91 -30.11 -2.87 19.70
CA ASN A 91 -31.00 -2.94 18.55
C ASN A 91 -30.80 -4.25 17.78
N ILE A 92 -29.56 -4.70 17.60
CA ILE A 92 -29.23 -5.97 16.93
C ILE A 92 -29.73 -7.19 17.72
N LEU A 93 -29.65 -7.15 19.05
CA LEU A 93 -30.11 -8.23 19.92
C LEU A 93 -31.65 -8.27 20.01
N ASP A 94 -32.29 -7.12 19.90
CA ASP A 94 -33.74 -6.95 20.03
C ASP A 94 -34.46 -7.15 18.69
N ASP A 95 -33.88 -6.67 17.59
CA ASP A 95 -34.33 -6.84 16.21
C ASP A 95 -33.84 -8.19 15.69
N THR A 96 -34.55 -9.24 16.09
CA THR A 96 -34.07 -10.61 15.98
C THR A 96 -34.01 -11.08 14.54
N GLU A 97 -32.88 -10.84 13.89
CA GLU A 97 -32.53 -11.59 12.70
C GLU A 97 -32.36 -13.08 13.08
N ALA A 98 -32.96 -13.97 12.28
CA ALA A 98 -32.85 -15.42 12.46
C ALA A 98 -31.38 -15.90 12.53
N SER A 99 -30.46 -15.15 11.94
CA SER A 99 -29.01 -15.39 11.84
C SER A 99 -28.34 -15.63 13.20
N LEU A 100 -28.50 -14.71 14.18
CA LEU A 100 -27.88 -14.82 15.51
C LEU A 100 -28.53 -15.92 16.36
N ARG A 101 -29.86 -16.04 16.30
CA ARG A 101 -30.62 -17.06 17.05
C ARG A 101 -30.29 -18.49 16.58
N ARG A 102 -29.95 -18.67 15.30
CA ARG A 102 -29.49 -19.97 14.77
C ARG A 102 -28.13 -20.39 15.30
N VAL A 103 -27.27 -19.43 15.64
CA VAL A 103 -25.92 -19.70 16.20
C VAL A 103 -26.03 -20.05 17.67
N THR A 104 -26.79 -19.27 18.43
CA THR A 104 -27.00 -19.49 19.87
C THR A 104 -28.20 -18.70 20.37
N SER A 105 -28.95 -19.28 21.31
CA SER A 105 -30.01 -18.60 22.06
C SER A 105 -29.47 -17.77 23.25
N ASP A 106 -28.18 -17.94 23.59
CA ASP A 106 -27.56 -17.26 24.72
C ASP A 106 -27.13 -15.82 24.34
N ARG A 107 -27.77 -14.84 24.98
CA ARG A 107 -27.52 -13.41 24.78
C ARG A 107 -26.07 -13.01 25.09
N ASP A 108 -25.46 -13.63 26.09
CA ASP A 108 -24.08 -13.31 26.47
C ASP A 108 -23.07 -13.81 25.43
N VAL A 109 -23.35 -14.95 24.80
CA VAL A 109 -22.56 -15.49 23.68
C VAL A 109 -22.76 -14.63 22.43
N GLN A 110 -23.99 -14.17 22.15
CA GLN A 110 -24.26 -13.23 21.05
C GLN A 110 -23.48 -11.91 21.20
N ILE A 111 -23.47 -11.34 22.41
CA ILE A 111 -22.67 -10.14 22.70
C ILE A 111 -21.17 -10.43 22.49
N GLN A 112 -20.70 -11.62 22.87
CA GLN A 112 -19.30 -11.99 22.70
C GLN A 112 -18.92 -12.08 21.22
N LEU A 113 -19.74 -12.70 20.38
CA LEU A 113 -19.55 -12.76 18.92
C LEU A 113 -19.44 -11.37 18.30
N ILE A 114 -20.33 -10.45 18.69
CA ILE A 114 -20.32 -9.07 18.19
C ILE A 114 -19.04 -8.35 18.63
N ILE A 115 -18.61 -8.53 19.89
CA ILE A 115 -17.35 -7.95 20.39
C ILE A 115 -16.16 -8.52 19.61
N ASP A 116 -16.12 -9.83 19.38
CA ASP A 116 -15.04 -10.50 18.65
C ASP A 116 -14.89 -9.96 17.23
N ALA A 117 -16.01 -9.69 16.54
CA ALA A 117 -16.01 -9.04 15.23
C ALA A 117 -15.46 -7.61 15.25
N MET A 118 -15.69 -6.88 16.35
CA MET A 118 -15.38 -5.46 16.47
C MET A 118 -13.97 -5.17 16.99
N VAL A 119 -13.40 -6.04 17.81
CA VAL A 119 -12.05 -5.89 18.39
C VAL A 119 -10.97 -5.62 17.33
N PRO A 120 -10.98 -6.31 16.18
CA PRO A 120 -10.01 -6.08 15.13
C PRO A 120 -10.38 -4.91 14.22
N ALA A 121 -11.61 -4.38 14.35
CA ALA A 121 -12.13 -3.34 13.48
C ALA A 121 -11.47 -1.99 13.72
N TYR A 122 -11.28 -1.26 12.63
CA TYR A 122 -10.53 -0.02 12.60
C TYR A 122 -11.39 1.04 11.93
N SER A 123 -12.21 1.80 12.68
CA SER A 123 -13.08 2.82 12.07
C SER A 123 -12.78 4.23 12.60
N PRO A 124 -12.58 5.22 11.71
CA PRO A 124 -12.60 6.65 12.06
C PRO A 124 -13.87 7.05 12.80
N HIS A 125 -14.98 6.35 12.56
CA HIS A 125 -16.26 6.60 13.17
C HIS A 125 -16.47 5.83 14.48
N LEU A 126 -15.64 4.83 14.79
CA LEU A 126 -15.74 4.06 16.04
C LEU A 126 -15.63 4.98 17.27
N ALA A 127 -14.73 5.98 17.24
CA ALA A 127 -14.60 6.97 18.31
C ALA A 127 -15.93 7.64 18.65
N SER A 128 -16.62 8.13 17.61
CA SER A 128 -17.90 8.82 17.75
C SER A 128 -19.06 7.89 18.13
N TYR A 129 -18.89 6.58 17.97
CA TYR A 129 -19.87 5.57 18.38
C TYR A 129 -19.69 5.15 19.84
N LEU A 130 -18.47 5.25 20.37
CA LEU A 130 -18.15 4.91 21.76
C LEU A 130 -18.39 6.06 22.74
N ASP A 131 -18.42 7.28 22.23
CA ASP A 131 -18.71 8.51 22.96
C ASP A 131 -20.20 8.88 22.86
N SER A 132 -20.88 8.96 24.00
CA SER A 132 -22.32 9.21 24.09
C SER A 132 -22.72 10.62 23.59
N ASP A 133 -21.89 11.62 23.81
CA ASP A 133 -22.22 13.02 23.49
C ASP A 133 -21.94 13.33 22.02
N LEU A 134 -20.83 12.79 21.48
CA LEU A 134 -20.54 12.85 20.04
C LEU A 134 -21.57 12.06 19.23
N HIS A 135 -22.04 10.92 19.74
CA HIS A 135 -23.07 10.12 19.06
C HIS A 135 -24.39 10.89 18.96
N LYS A 136 -24.86 11.52 20.05
CA LYS A 136 -26.09 12.35 20.04
C LYS A 136 -26.04 13.45 18.98
N ARG A 137 -24.92 14.19 18.90
CA ARG A 137 -24.71 15.26 17.91
C ARG A 137 -24.71 14.76 16.46
N ARG A 138 -24.21 13.55 16.19
CA ARG A 138 -24.18 12.96 14.84
C ARG A 138 -25.46 12.27 14.42
N LYS A 139 -26.24 11.73 15.38
CA LYS A 139 -27.52 11.07 15.12
C LYS A 139 -28.49 11.99 14.38
N GLU A 140 -28.56 13.25 14.79
CA GLU A 140 -29.37 14.30 14.14
C GLU A 140 -29.00 14.52 12.66
N THR A 141 -27.75 14.31 12.27
CA THR A 141 -27.29 14.48 10.88
C THR A 141 -27.49 13.21 10.03
N TRP A 142 -27.40 12.02 10.64
CA TRP A 142 -27.35 10.72 9.95
C TRP A 142 -28.70 10.02 9.81
N ASP A 143 -29.70 10.39 10.61
CA ASP A 143 -31.06 9.82 10.55
C ASP A 143 -31.78 10.12 9.22
N SER A 144 -31.27 11.06 8.42
CA SER A 144 -31.74 11.33 7.04
C SER A 144 -31.37 10.21 6.04
N TYR A 145 -30.25 9.50 6.25
CA TYR A 145 -29.74 8.46 5.35
C TYR A 145 -30.31 7.06 5.64
N ARG A 146 -30.74 6.80 6.89
CA ARG A 146 -31.12 5.46 7.38
C ARG A 146 -32.50 4.96 6.98
N LYS A 147 -33.36 5.83 6.43
CA LYS A 147 -34.76 5.49 6.08
C LYS A 147 -34.92 4.60 4.84
N VAL A 148 -33.83 4.27 4.13
CA VAL A 148 -33.89 3.71 2.76
C VAL A 148 -33.62 2.20 2.70
N CYS A 149 -33.10 1.55 3.75
CA CYS A 149 -32.84 0.11 3.78
C CYS A 149 -33.08 -0.49 5.18
N ASP A 150 -33.33 -1.80 5.25
CA ASP A 150 -33.26 -2.61 6.48
C ASP A 150 -31.81 -2.68 6.98
N TYR A 151 -31.37 -1.54 7.51
CA TYR A 151 -29.98 -1.22 7.77
C TYR A 151 -29.43 -2.02 8.96
N GLN A 152 -30.26 -2.25 9.98
CA GLN A 152 -29.85 -2.93 11.21
C GLN A 152 -29.54 -4.41 10.95
N SER A 153 -30.42 -5.12 10.26
CA SER A 153 -30.23 -6.51 9.82
C SER A 153 -28.94 -6.70 9.01
N ALA A 154 -28.63 -5.77 8.10
CA ALA A 154 -27.39 -5.80 7.33
C ALA A 154 -26.12 -5.61 8.19
N GLN A 155 -26.17 -4.77 9.24
CA GLN A 155 -25.03 -4.58 10.16
C GLN A 155 -24.69 -5.87 10.93
N VAL A 156 -25.71 -6.62 11.39
CA VAL A 156 -25.52 -7.90 12.10
C VAL A 156 -24.78 -8.89 11.24
N LYS A 157 -25.28 -9.10 10.02
CA LYS A 157 -24.67 -10.02 9.07
C LYS A 157 -23.23 -9.66 8.78
N ILE A 158 -22.92 -8.38 8.58
CA ILE A 158 -21.52 -7.95 8.37
C ILE A 158 -20.64 -8.29 9.57
N MET A 159 -21.10 -8.02 10.79
CA MET A 159 -20.32 -8.39 11.99
C MET A 159 -20.09 -9.90 12.09
N LEU A 160 -21.12 -10.71 11.84
CA LEU A 160 -20.98 -12.17 11.86
C LEU A 160 -20.05 -12.68 10.75
N MET A 161 -20.11 -12.09 9.56
CA MET A 161 -19.17 -12.40 8.47
C MET A 161 -17.73 -12.03 8.86
N LEU A 162 -17.52 -10.87 9.49
CA LEU A 162 -16.19 -10.47 9.96
C LEU A 162 -15.65 -11.45 11.01
N ASP A 163 -16.47 -11.86 11.98
CA ASP A 163 -16.11 -12.88 12.96
C ASP A 163 -15.77 -14.24 12.30
N ALA A 164 -16.59 -14.68 11.35
CA ALA A 164 -16.34 -15.90 10.57
C ALA A 164 -14.98 -15.83 9.86
N ILE A 165 -14.64 -14.69 9.24
CA ILE A 165 -13.34 -14.47 8.60
C ILE A 165 -12.20 -14.53 9.63
N TRP A 166 -12.34 -13.87 10.78
CA TRP A 166 -11.33 -13.91 11.84
C TRP A 166 -11.08 -15.30 12.42
N ARG A 167 -12.14 -16.11 12.50
CA ARG A 167 -12.08 -17.51 12.95
C ARG A 167 -11.71 -18.47 11.84
N ASN A 168 -11.57 -17.98 10.60
CA ASN A 168 -11.35 -18.78 9.41
C ASN A 168 -12.43 -19.85 9.20
N ASP A 169 -13.69 -19.52 9.50
CA ASP A 169 -14.85 -20.41 9.38
C ASP A 169 -15.61 -20.16 8.06
N ALA A 170 -15.15 -20.80 6.99
CA ALA A 170 -15.75 -20.67 5.65
C ALA A 170 -17.17 -21.25 5.57
N VAL A 171 -17.49 -22.29 6.34
CA VAL A 171 -18.81 -22.93 6.34
C VAL A 171 -19.85 -21.98 6.96
N TYR A 172 -19.50 -21.40 8.10
CA TYR A 172 -20.36 -20.41 8.74
C TYR A 172 -20.52 -19.17 7.87
N LEU A 173 -19.44 -18.71 7.22
CA LEU A 173 -19.49 -17.60 6.26
C LEU A 173 -20.42 -17.90 5.08
N GLN A 174 -20.35 -19.11 4.52
CA GLN A 174 -21.24 -19.55 3.44
C GLN A 174 -22.70 -19.55 3.91
N MET A 175 -22.99 -20.11 5.09
CA MET A 175 -24.35 -20.13 5.65
C MET A 175 -24.94 -18.72 5.79
N LEU A 176 -24.11 -17.73 6.15
CA LEU A 176 -24.53 -16.32 6.22
C LEU A 176 -24.82 -15.70 4.85
N LEU A 177 -24.12 -16.14 3.80
CA LEU A 177 -24.25 -15.62 2.44
C LEU A 177 -25.37 -16.30 1.62
N ASP A 178 -25.72 -17.55 1.94
CA ASP A 178 -26.76 -18.33 1.25
C ASP A 178 -28.20 -17.86 1.55
N GLU A 179 -28.41 -17.00 2.55
CA GLU A 179 -29.75 -16.46 2.83
C GLU A 179 -30.25 -15.58 1.68
N LYS A 180 -31.37 -15.95 1.05
CA LYS A 180 -32.00 -15.27 -0.11
C LYS A 180 -32.21 -13.74 0.01
N SER A 181 -32.05 -13.17 1.20
CA SER A 181 -32.04 -11.72 1.46
C SER A 181 -30.70 -11.03 1.13
N ALA A 182 -29.66 -11.79 0.81
CA ALA A 182 -28.28 -11.33 0.57
C ALA A 182 -28.05 -10.67 -0.80
N ARG A 183 -28.96 -9.76 -1.23
CA ARG A 183 -28.50 -8.61 -2.02
C ARG A 183 -27.74 -7.68 -1.07
N LEU A 184 -26.63 -8.15 -0.51
CA LEU A 184 -25.72 -7.38 0.32
C LEU A 184 -24.97 -6.37 -0.58
N HIS A 185 -25.70 -5.34 -1.01
CA HIS A 185 -25.12 -4.09 -1.51
C HIS A 185 -24.43 -3.30 -0.39
N VAL A 186 -24.62 -3.72 0.87
CA VAL A 186 -24.06 -3.06 2.04
C VAL A 186 -22.62 -3.53 2.20
N THR A 187 -21.73 -2.81 1.53
CA THR A 187 -20.29 -3.06 1.53
C THR A 187 -19.63 -2.67 2.86
N TRP A 188 -20.30 -1.92 3.73
CA TRP A 188 -19.72 -1.29 4.93
C TRP A 188 -20.55 -1.45 6.20
N SER A 189 -19.90 -1.35 7.37
CA SER A 189 -20.59 -1.28 8.65
C SER A 189 -20.23 0.01 9.40
N ASP A 190 -21.21 0.63 10.07
CA ASP A 190 -20.98 1.79 10.94
C ASP A 190 -20.07 1.43 12.13
N LEU A 191 -20.11 0.15 12.55
CA LEU A 191 -19.36 -0.39 13.69
C LEU A 191 -17.97 -0.93 13.31
N GLY A 192 -17.68 -1.12 12.03
CA GLY A 192 -16.41 -1.66 11.54
C GLY A 192 -16.08 -1.18 10.13
N ALA A 193 -14.95 -0.47 9.96
CA ALA A 193 -14.56 0.02 8.64
C ALA A 193 -13.90 -1.04 7.74
N TYR A 194 -13.99 -2.32 8.10
CA TYR A 194 -13.54 -3.40 7.24
C TYR A 194 -14.72 -3.98 6.48
N TYR A 195 -14.57 -3.91 5.17
CA TYR A 195 -15.34 -4.63 4.19
C TYR A 195 -14.95 -6.11 4.30
N PRO A 196 -15.87 -7.09 4.39
CA PRO A 196 -15.53 -8.52 4.51
C PRO A 196 -14.48 -8.98 3.49
N LEU A 197 -14.62 -8.53 2.24
CA LEU A 197 -13.67 -8.80 1.16
C LEU A 197 -12.26 -8.24 1.43
N PHE A 198 -12.15 -7.04 2.03
CA PHE A 198 -10.87 -6.43 2.38
C PHE A 198 -10.22 -7.14 3.58
N LEU A 199 -11.02 -7.58 4.54
CA LEU A 199 -10.53 -8.33 5.68
C LEU A 199 -10.03 -9.71 5.24
N ALA A 200 -10.82 -10.42 4.44
CA ALA A 200 -10.41 -11.69 3.86
C ALA A 200 -9.14 -11.53 3.02
N ALA A 201 -9.02 -10.43 2.27
CA ALA A 201 -7.80 -10.15 1.54
C ALA A 201 -6.57 -9.98 2.44
N ARG A 202 -6.76 -9.39 3.62
CA ARG A 202 -5.67 -9.09 4.54
C ARG A 202 -5.26 -10.28 5.40
N GLU A 203 -6.23 -11.01 5.94
CA GLU A 203 -6.04 -12.01 7.01
C GLU A 203 -6.74 -13.36 6.74
N GLY A 204 -7.56 -13.45 5.68
CA GLY A 204 -8.32 -14.66 5.38
C GLY A 204 -7.51 -15.73 4.67
N THR A 205 -8.14 -16.89 4.44
CA THR A 205 -7.60 -17.99 3.63
C THR A 205 -8.22 -18.01 2.24
N GLY A 206 -7.68 -18.87 1.37
CA GLY A 206 -8.25 -19.16 0.07
C GLY A 206 -9.71 -19.61 0.17
N ALA A 207 -10.07 -20.48 1.11
CA ALA A 207 -11.45 -20.94 1.29
C ALA A 207 -12.43 -19.80 1.68
N ILE A 208 -11.99 -18.90 2.58
CA ILE A 208 -12.77 -17.71 2.94
C ILE A 208 -12.95 -16.79 1.72
N MET A 209 -11.86 -16.57 0.97
CA MET A 209 -11.92 -15.73 -0.22
C MET A 209 -12.82 -16.34 -1.29
N GLU A 210 -12.70 -17.63 -1.54
CA GLU A 210 -13.52 -18.37 -2.52
C GLU A 210 -15.00 -18.26 -2.16
N THR A 211 -15.34 -18.42 -0.88
CA THR A 211 -16.71 -18.29 -0.38
C THR A 211 -17.26 -16.89 -0.61
N LEU A 212 -16.46 -15.85 -0.34
CA LEU A 212 -16.86 -14.48 -0.61
C LEU A 212 -17.03 -14.22 -2.11
N LEU A 213 -16.12 -14.72 -2.96
CA LEU A 213 -16.20 -14.56 -4.41
C LEU A 213 -17.36 -15.37 -5.03
N LEU A 214 -17.69 -16.54 -4.45
CA LEU A 214 -18.81 -17.41 -4.84
C LEU A 214 -20.15 -16.72 -4.64
N TYR A 215 -20.36 -16.19 -3.43
CA TYR A 215 -21.69 -15.81 -2.96
C TYR A 215 -21.90 -14.30 -2.81
N GLY A 216 -20.85 -13.48 -2.92
CA GLY A 216 -20.96 -12.03 -2.82
C GLY A 216 -21.13 -11.32 -4.16
N ASN A 217 -21.97 -10.27 -4.18
CA ASN A 217 -22.17 -9.39 -5.34
C ASN A 217 -21.35 -8.09 -5.17
N TRP A 218 -20.05 -8.16 -5.41
CA TRP A 218 -19.09 -7.08 -5.12
C TRP A 218 -18.97 -6.01 -6.22
N THR A 219 -19.71 -6.16 -7.32
CA THR A 219 -19.43 -5.47 -8.59
C THR A 219 -20.30 -4.25 -8.90
N SER A 220 -21.16 -3.74 -7.99
CA SER A 220 -22.15 -2.72 -8.42
C SER A 220 -22.54 -1.58 -7.47
N ALA A 221 -21.87 -1.34 -6.35
CA ALA A 221 -22.20 -0.17 -5.52
C ALA A 221 -21.53 1.11 -6.04
N TRP A 222 -22.11 1.69 -7.11
CA TRP A 222 -21.87 3.07 -7.52
C TRP A 222 -22.35 4.01 -6.39
N ILE A 223 -21.47 4.38 -5.46
CA ILE A 223 -21.76 5.33 -4.37
C ILE A 223 -21.37 6.74 -4.86
N PRO A 224 -22.33 7.63 -5.20
CA PRO A 224 -22.04 8.87 -5.92
C PRO A 224 -21.27 9.93 -5.10
N ASN A 225 -21.29 9.83 -3.76
CA ASN A 225 -20.82 10.90 -2.87
C ASN A 225 -19.45 10.64 -2.21
N PHE A 226 -18.81 9.49 -2.44
CA PHE A 226 -17.52 9.13 -1.81
C PHE A 226 -16.29 9.36 -2.71
N LYS A 227 -16.44 10.16 -3.77
CA LYS A 227 -15.35 10.55 -4.70
C LYS A 227 -14.19 11.33 -4.08
N ARG A 228 -14.25 11.74 -2.79
CA ARG A 228 -13.23 12.62 -2.18
C ARG A 228 -12.19 11.94 -1.28
N ILE A 229 -12.33 10.65 -0.95
CA ILE A 229 -11.38 9.98 -0.04
C ILE A 229 -10.66 8.79 -0.71
N PHE A 230 -11.26 8.15 -1.71
CA PHE A 230 -10.62 7.03 -2.44
C PHE A 230 -10.99 7.02 -3.93
N ALA A 231 -10.76 8.15 -4.63
CA ALA A 231 -10.94 8.19 -6.08
C ALA A 231 -9.93 7.27 -6.80
N ALA A 232 -10.46 6.43 -7.71
CA ALA A 232 -9.78 5.63 -8.74
C ALA A 232 -9.35 4.16 -8.43
N ALA A 233 -9.85 3.51 -7.37
CA ALA A 233 -9.34 2.18 -6.95
C ALA A 233 -10.41 1.09 -6.67
N ASP A 234 -11.55 1.11 -7.38
CA ASP A 234 -12.63 0.13 -7.18
C ASP A 234 -12.31 -1.23 -7.86
N ALA A 235 -12.66 -2.33 -7.19
CA ALA A 235 -12.32 -3.75 -7.43
C ALA A 235 -10.86 -4.20 -7.17
N LYS A 236 -9.85 -3.33 -7.35
CA LYS A 236 -8.42 -3.70 -7.16
C LYS A 236 -7.90 -3.52 -5.72
N GLY A 237 -8.67 -2.85 -4.86
CA GLY A 237 -8.31 -2.55 -3.47
C GLY A 237 -8.01 -3.78 -2.59
N PRO A 238 -8.90 -4.80 -2.54
CA PRO A 238 -8.67 -6.02 -1.77
C PRO A 238 -7.43 -6.77 -2.27
N LEU A 239 -7.30 -6.98 -3.58
CA LEU A 239 -6.14 -7.66 -4.17
C LEU A 239 -4.83 -6.95 -3.80
N ARG A 240 -4.77 -5.61 -3.87
CA ARG A 240 -3.60 -4.85 -3.42
C ARG A 240 -3.26 -5.08 -1.94
N ILE A 241 -4.27 -5.23 -1.08
CA ILE A 241 -4.05 -5.52 0.34
C ILE A 241 -3.51 -6.94 0.54
N ALA A 242 -4.03 -7.92 -0.19
CA ALA A 242 -3.49 -9.28 -0.18
C ALA A 242 -2.01 -9.29 -0.62
N ILE A 243 -1.68 -8.52 -1.67
CA ILE A 243 -0.31 -8.35 -2.15
C ILE A 243 0.59 -7.71 -1.09
N GLN A 244 0.17 -6.60 -0.48
CA GLN A 244 0.92 -5.93 0.59
C GLN A 244 1.16 -6.82 1.82
N ARG A 245 0.29 -7.82 2.03
CA ARG A 245 0.40 -8.77 3.12
C ARG A 245 1.15 -10.05 2.74
N GLY A 246 1.46 -10.26 1.47
CA GLY A 246 2.03 -11.51 0.97
C GLY A 246 1.08 -12.71 1.16
N ASN A 247 -0.24 -12.49 1.14
CA ASN A 247 -1.21 -13.56 1.35
C ASN A 247 -1.38 -14.40 0.06
N ARG A 248 -0.45 -15.34 -0.14
CA ARG A 248 -0.34 -16.17 -1.35
C ARG A 248 -1.61 -16.97 -1.64
N ASP A 249 -2.21 -17.55 -0.60
CA ASP A 249 -3.39 -18.40 -0.73
C ASP A 249 -4.58 -17.62 -1.31
N VAL A 250 -4.83 -16.44 -0.75
CA VAL A 250 -5.87 -15.52 -1.25
C VAL A 250 -5.57 -15.03 -2.67
N ILE A 251 -4.32 -14.66 -2.97
CA ILE A 251 -3.94 -14.20 -4.31
C ILE A 251 -4.20 -15.31 -5.34
N ASN A 252 -3.83 -16.55 -5.02
CA ASN A 252 -4.05 -17.70 -5.88
C ASN A 252 -5.53 -17.97 -6.11
N THR A 253 -6.33 -18.01 -5.04
CA THR A 253 -7.78 -18.17 -5.17
C THR A 253 -8.37 -17.06 -6.03
N TRP A 254 -7.93 -15.82 -5.85
CA TRP A 254 -8.42 -14.69 -6.64
C TRP A 254 -8.04 -14.79 -8.11
N LEU A 255 -6.80 -15.19 -8.44
CA LEU A 255 -6.34 -15.35 -9.82
C LEU A 255 -6.98 -16.56 -10.52
N ASP A 256 -7.19 -17.66 -9.79
CA ASP A 256 -7.79 -18.90 -10.30
C ASP A 256 -9.34 -18.83 -10.38
N ASP A 257 -9.96 -17.76 -9.85
CA ASP A 257 -11.41 -17.58 -9.90
C ASP A 257 -11.91 -17.20 -11.31
N SER A 258 -12.38 -18.23 -12.02
CA SER A 258 -13.02 -18.14 -13.35
C SER A 258 -14.21 -17.17 -13.45
N ARG A 259 -14.76 -16.66 -12.35
CA ARG A 259 -15.92 -15.75 -12.33
C ARG A 259 -15.55 -14.28 -12.27
N ILE A 260 -14.37 -13.95 -11.77
CA ILE A 260 -13.78 -12.59 -11.95
C ILE A 260 -13.59 -12.32 -13.45
N SER A 261 -13.42 -13.39 -14.23
CA SER A 261 -13.35 -13.40 -15.70
C SER A 261 -14.69 -13.25 -16.41
N ARG A 262 -15.83 -13.08 -15.72
CA ARG A 262 -17.16 -13.06 -16.37
C ARG A 262 -17.30 -11.89 -17.35
N GLY A 263 -17.15 -12.24 -18.63
CA GLY A 263 -17.48 -11.41 -19.79
C GLY A 263 -16.29 -10.90 -20.60
N SER A 264 -15.04 -11.08 -20.15
CA SER A 264 -13.88 -10.66 -20.94
C SER A 264 -12.68 -11.59 -20.75
N ALA A 265 -12.19 -12.14 -21.85
CA ALA A 265 -10.96 -12.93 -21.89
C ALA A 265 -9.71 -12.13 -21.45
N THR A 266 -9.77 -10.79 -21.42
CA THR A 266 -8.64 -9.93 -21.05
C THR A 266 -8.55 -9.61 -19.54
N LEU A 267 -9.62 -9.83 -18.77
CA LEU A 267 -9.64 -9.51 -17.35
C LEU A 267 -8.70 -10.40 -16.50
N PRO A 268 -8.59 -11.72 -16.74
CA PRO A 268 -7.65 -12.58 -16.02
C PRO A 268 -6.19 -12.15 -16.23
N TRP A 269 -5.82 -11.88 -17.47
CA TRP A 269 -4.50 -11.38 -17.83
C TRP A 269 -4.19 -10.04 -17.16
N THR A 270 -5.13 -9.08 -17.25
CA THR A 270 -4.95 -7.76 -16.63
C THR A 270 -4.78 -7.88 -15.11
N GLY A 271 -5.55 -8.75 -14.45
CA GLY A 271 -5.42 -9.03 -13.03
C GLY A 271 -4.06 -9.63 -12.68
N PHE A 272 -3.61 -10.62 -13.46
CA PHE A 272 -2.31 -11.25 -13.33
C PHE A 272 -1.16 -10.24 -13.46
N CYS A 273 -1.15 -9.40 -14.51
CA CYS A 273 -0.12 -8.37 -14.71
C CYS A 273 -0.03 -7.43 -13.51
N ILE A 274 -1.17 -7.01 -12.96
CA ILE A 274 -1.20 -6.13 -11.78
C ILE A 274 -0.57 -6.82 -10.57
N VAL A 275 -0.90 -8.09 -10.31
CA VAL A 275 -0.30 -8.84 -9.20
C VAL A 275 1.21 -8.92 -9.40
N TYR A 276 1.65 -9.37 -10.57
CA TYR A 276 3.05 -9.58 -10.91
C TYR A 276 3.88 -8.30 -10.75
N ILE A 277 3.42 -7.18 -11.34
CA ILE A 277 4.08 -5.88 -11.22
C ILE A 277 4.13 -5.41 -9.76
N ASN A 278 3.06 -5.60 -8.97
CA ASN A 278 3.09 -5.23 -7.55
C ASN A 278 4.02 -6.13 -6.72
N MET A 279 4.22 -7.40 -7.08
CA MET A 279 5.23 -8.24 -6.43
C MET A 279 6.63 -7.72 -6.69
N ALA A 280 6.92 -7.29 -7.93
CA ALA A 280 8.19 -6.64 -8.27
C ALA A 280 8.41 -5.33 -7.48
N ARG A 281 7.34 -4.57 -7.23
CA ARG A 281 7.39 -3.35 -6.40
C ARG A 281 7.67 -3.58 -4.92
N ILE A 282 7.29 -4.75 -4.39
CA ILE A 282 7.52 -5.11 -2.97
C ILE A 282 8.83 -5.90 -2.83
N GLY A 283 9.30 -6.52 -3.91
CA GLY A 283 10.50 -7.34 -3.93
C GLY A 283 10.27 -8.79 -3.50
N ASP A 284 9.05 -9.32 -3.63
CA ASP A 284 8.72 -10.71 -3.30
C ASP A 284 9.15 -11.64 -4.44
N LEU A 285 10.44 -11.98 -4.47
CA LEU A 285 11.04 -12.82 -5.51
C LEU A 285 10.40 -14.21 -5.59
N GLU A 286 10.16 -14.85 -4.44
CA GLU A 286 9.53 -16.18 -4.39
C GLU A 286 8.14 -16.17 -5.05
N MET A 287 7.35 -15.11 -4.84
CA MET A 287 6.04 -15.00 -5.47
C MET A 287 6.16 -14.68 -6.96
N ILE A 288 7.17 -13.91 -7.40
CA ILE A 288 7.44 -13.68 -8.82
C ILE A 288 7.76 -14.99 -9.52
N GLU A 289 8.69 -15.78 -8.98
CA GLU A 289 9.04 -17.10 -9.51
C GLU A 289 7.80 -17.99 -9.64
N TYR A 290 7.01 -18.07 -8.56
CA TYR A 290 5.78 -18.85 -8.54
C TYR A 290 4.73 -18.39 -9.57
N LEU A 291 4.56 -17.06 -9.76
CA LEU A 291 3.63 -16.52 -10.74
C LEU A 291 4.13 -16.75 -12.18
N ASP A 292 5.43 -16.63 -12.39
CA ASP A 292 6.06 -16.77 -13.71
C ASP A 292 5.91 -18.18 -14.28
N GLU A 293 6.09 -19.21 -13.44
CA GLU A 293 5.82 -20.62 -13.78
C GLU A 293 4.38 -20.84 -14.30
N ARG A 294 3.44 -19.97 -13.90
CA ARG A 294 2.02 -20.06 -14.23
C ARG A 294 1.56 -19.02 -15.25
N SER A 295 2.46 -18.15 -15.74
CA SER A 295 2.13 -17.05 -16.65
C SER A 295 1.36 -17.51 -17.90
N SER A 296 1.76 -18.65 -18.46
CA SER A 296 1.12 -19.32 -19.62
C SER A 296 -0.37 -19.64 -19.44
N ARG A 297 -0.87 -19.70 -18.20
CA ARG A 297 -2.30 -19.92 -17.92
C ARG A 297 -3.14 -18.68 -18.18
N TYR A 298 -2.56 -17.48 -18.12
CA TYR A 298 -3.29 -16.22 -18.15
C TYR A 298 -3.05 -15.42 -19.43
N GLY A 299 -1.89 -15.56 -20.05
CA GLY A 299 -1.56 -14.86 -21.29
C GLY A 299 -0.27 -15.36 -21.92
N ASN A 300 -0.05 -14.94 -23.16
CA ASN A 300 1.05 -15.45 -23.99
C ASN A 300 2.16 -14.41 -24.23
N ASP A 301 1.89 -13.12 -24.01
CA ASP A 301 2.85 -12.04 -24.25
C ASP A 301 3.38 -11.51 -22.91
N THR A 302 4.44 -12.15 -22.41
CA THR A 302 5.05 -11.84 -21.11
C THR A 302 6.15 -10.78 -21.20
N GLU A 303 6.64 -10.47 -22.41
CA GLU A 303 7.76 -9.52 -22.60
C GLU A 303 7.44 -8.12 -22.02
N PRO A 304 6.32 -7.44 -22.38
CA PRO A 304 5.97 -6.16 -21.77
C PRO A 304 5.77 -6.26 -20.26
N LEU A 305 5.24 -7.38 -19.77
CA LEU A 305 5.03 -7.60 -18.34
C LEU A 305 6.35 -7.69 -17.58
N HIS A 306 7.31 -8.46 -18.10
CA HIS A 306 8.64 -8.62 -17.52
C HIS A 306 9.40 -7.29 -17.51
N PHE A 307 9.32 -6.51 -18.58
CA PHE A 307 9.90 -5.17 -18.63
C PHE A 307 9.28 -4.22 -17.61
N GLU A 308 7.95 -4.17 -17.49
CA GLU A 308 7.28 -3.32 -16.50
C GLU A 308 7.63 -3.73 -15.06
N ALA A 309 7.68 -5.03 -14.78
CA ALA A 309 8.11 -5.57 -13.49
C ALA A 309 9.58 -5.20 -13.20
N PHE A 310 10.46 -5.31 -14.18
CA PHE A 310 11.86 -4.92 -14.09
C PHE A 310 12.02 -3.44 -13.72
N VAL A 311 11.28 -2.55 -14.39
CA VAL A 311 11.32 -1.11 -14.10
C VAL A 311 10.79 -0.79 -12.70
N GLU A 312 9.72 -1.45 -12.24
CA GLU A 312 9.24 -1.27 -10.87
C GLU A 312 10.23 -1.78 -9.80
N ALA A 313 10.89 -2.92 -10.05
CA ALA A 313 11.93 -3.42 -9.16
C ALA A 313 13.12 -2.44 -9.06
N ILE A 314 13.50 -1.79 -10.17
CA ILE A 314 14.53 -0.74 -10.19
C ILE A 314 14.13 0.46 -9.33
N LYS A 315 12.90 0.97 -9.49
CA LYS A 315 12.40 2.13 -8.72
C LYS A 315 12.45 1.87 -7.22
N HIS A 316 12.15 0.64 -6.82
CA HIS A 316 12.10 0.22 -5.43
C HIS A 316 13.40 -0.43 -4.91
N SER A 317 14.46 -0.48 -5.75
CA SER A 317 15.79 -1.01 -5.41
C SER A 317 15.84 -2.51 -5.06
N HIS A 318 14.97 -3.31 -5.66
CA HIS A 318 14.91 -4.76 -5.41
C HIS A 318 15.92 -5.52 -6.29
N VAL A 319 17.19 -5.54 -5.86
CA VAL A 319 18.32 -6.16 -6.59
C VAL A 319 18.03 -7.61 -6.98
N ALA A 320 17.51 -8.42 -6.07
CA ALA A 320 17.26 -9.84 -6.33
C ALA A 320 16.23 -10.07 -7.45
N VAL A 321 15.18 -9.23 -7.50
CA VAL A 321 14.16 -9.30 -8.56
C VAL A 321 14.73 -8.84 -9.90
N VAL A 322 15.53 -7.76 -9.89
CA VAL A 322 16.22 -7.25 -11.09
C VAL A 322 17.17 -8.31 -11.66
N GLU A 323 18.01 -8.90 -10.81
CA GLU A 323 18.94 -9.97 -11.20
C GLU A 323 18.20 -11.20 -11.73
N TRP A 324 17.11 -11.60 -11.09
CA TRP A 324 16.32 -12.74 -11.54
C TRP A 324 15.70 -12.48 -12.91
N LEU A 325 14.96 -11.38 -13.08
CA LEU A 325 14.30 -11.03 -14.35
C LEU A 325 15.30 -10.99 -15.51
N CYS A 326 16.45 -10.36 -15.31
CA CYS A 326 17.50 -10.30 -16.33
C CYS A 326 18.08 -11.67 -16.74
N ASN A 327 18.05 -12.66 -15.84
CA ASN A 327 18.61 -13.98 -16.10
C ASN A 327 17.56 -14.97 -16.66
N THR A 328 16.28 -14.78 -16.36
CA THR A 328 15.22 -15.75 -16.65
C THR A 328 14.23 -15.30 -17.72
N ALA A 329 13.99 -14.01 -17.86
CA ALA A 329 13.00 -13.46 -18.76
C ALA A 329 13.63 -12.92 -20.06
N ASP A 330 12.91 -13.06 -21.17
CA ASP A 330 13.29 -12.51 -22.46
C ASP A 330 12.52 -11.21 -22.70
N PHE A 331 13.21 -10.07 -22.54
CA PHE A 331 12.63 -8.75 -22.78
C PHE A 331 13.70 -7.73 -23.19
N ASP A 332 13.30 -6.74 -23.98
CA ASP A 332 14.16 -5.61 -24.33
C ASP A 332 14.33 -4.64 -23.15
N VAL A 333 15.54 -4.55 -22.58
CA VAL A 333 15.89 -3.63 -21.49
C VAL A 333 15.76 -2.15 -21.86
N ASP A 334 15.72 -1.82 -23.14
CA ASP A 334 15.56 -0.46 -23.69
C ASP A 334 14.14 -0.16 -24.18
N GLN A 335 13.18 -1.05 -23.90
CA GLN A 335 11.79 -0.90 -24.32
C GLN A 335 11.18 0.44 -23.87
N GLU A 336 10.30 0.99 -24.72
CA GLU A 336 9.48 2.17 -24.40
C GLU A 336 8.02 1.73 -24.31
N THR A 337 7.41 1.85 -23.13
CA THR A 337 5.99 1.59 -22.92
C THR A 337 5.23 2.87 -22.60
N ILE A 338 3.90 2.82 -22.66
CA ILE A 338 3.04 3.95 -22.30
C ILE A 338 3.23 4.32 -20.82
N GLU A 339 3.44 3.30 -19.98
CA GLU A 339 3.64 3.36 -18.54
C GLU A 339 5.05 3.85 -18.18
N TYR A 340 6.07 3.44 -18.94
CA TYR A 340 7.47 3.80 -18.71
C TYR A 340 8.13 4.45 -19.95
N PRO A 341 7.70 5.66 -20.33
CA PRO A 341 8.14 6.32 -21.56
C PRO A 341 9.58 6.86 -21.50
N LYS A 342 10.31 6.61 -20.41
CA LYS A 342 11.71 7.00 -20.21
C LYS A 342 12.68 5.81 -20.17
N GLY A 343 12.18 4.58 -20.28
CA GLY A 343 12.98 3.36 -20.21
C GLY A 343 13.59 3.07 -18.84
N SER A 344 14.29 1.95 -18.75
CA SER A 344 14.89 1.44 -17.50
C SER A 344 16.01 2.34 -16.97
N LEU A 345 16.94 2.74 -17.84
CA LEU A 345 18.15 3.49 -17.45
C LEU A 345 17.82 4.89 -16.90
N PHE A 346 16.93 5.65 -17.54
CA PHE A 346 16.50 6.95 -16.97
C PHE A 346 15.57 6.79 -15.76
N THR A 347 14.86 5.67 -15.64
CA THR A 347 14.13 5.37 -14.41
C THR A 347 15.09 5.19 -13.24
N ALA A 348 16.21 4.48 -13.42
CA ALA A 348 17.25 4.40 -12.41
C ALA A 348 17.82 5.78 -12.04
N PHE A 349 18.04 6.67 -13.01
CA PHE A 349 18.53 8.03 -12.73
C PHE A 349 17.56 8.92 -11.94
N GLN A 350 16.26 8.76 -12.14
CA GLN A 350 15.26 9.73 -11.67
C GLN A 350 14.43 9.25 -10.48
N ASP A 351 14.14 7.95 -10.41
CA ASP A 351 13.17 7.41 -9.47
C ASP A 351 13.83 6.46 -8.44
N CYS A 352 15.05 5.98 -8.69
CA CYS A 352 15.77 5.14 -7.75
C CYS A 352 16.33 5.97 -6.58
N PRO A 353 16.25 5.47 -5.33
CA PRO A 353 16.97 6.03 -4.19
C PRO A 353 18.48 6.23 -4.50
N PRO A 354 19.08 7.39 -4.17
CA PRO A 354 20.48 7.68 -4.50
C PRO A 354 21.48 6.62 -4.03
N ALA A 355 21.21 5.98 -2.88
CA ALA A 355 22.07 4.94 -2.31
C ALA A 355 22.19 3.67 -3.17
N HIS A 356 21.21 3.38 -4.03
CA HIS A 356 21.19 2.17 -4.87
C HIS A 356 21.38 2.46 -6.36
N MET A 357 21.43 3.74 -6.75
CA MET A 357 21.47 4.17 -8.15
C MET A 357 22.66 3.58 -8.91
N TYR A 358 23.85 3.60 -8.32
CA TYR A 358 25.05 3.02 -8.94
C TYR A 358 24.83 1.55 -9.29
N ARG A 359 24.36 0.75 -8.32
CA ARG A 359 24.12 -0.69 -8.51
C ARG A 359 23.03 -0.96 -9.55
N MET A 360 21.94 -0.18 -9.55
CA MET A 360 20.88 -0.35 -10.56
C MET A 360 21.38 -0.03 -11.97
N ILE A 361 22.14 1.06 -12.15
CA ILE A 361 22.70 1.42 -13.45
C ILE A 361 23.69 0.35 -13.93
N GLU A 362 24.54 -0.17 -13.03
CA GLU A 362 25.47 -1.26 -13.34
C GLU A 362 24.72 -2.51 -13.83
N MET A 363 23.68 -2.93 -13.11
CA MET A 363 22.86 -4.06 -13.50
C MET A 363 22.19 -3.85 -14.86
N ILE A 364 21.62 -2.67 -15.11
CA ILE A 364 20.94 -2.37 -16.39
C ILE A 364 21.95 -2.41 -17.56
N LEU A 365 23.14 -1.83 -17.40
CA LEU A 365 24.17 -1.81 -18.44
C LEU A 365 24.82 -3.17 -18.69
N LEU A 366 25.01 -3.99 -17.65
CA LEU A 366 25.50 -5.36 -17.78
C LEU A 366 24.53 -6.24 -18.56
N ASN A 367 23.23 -5.94 -18.51
CA ASN A 367 22.19 -6.62 -19.25
C ASN A 367 21.91 -6.02 -20.63
N GLY A 368 22.88 -5.28 -21.20
CA GLY A 368 22.87 -4.91 -22.61
C GLY A 368 22.14 -3.60 -22.94
N ALA A 369 21.73 -2.81 -21.94
CA ALA A 369 21.11 -1.51 -22.20
C ALA A 369 22.07 -0.58 -22.95
N ASP A 370 21.58 0.06 -24.01
CA ASP A 370 22.35 1.01 -24.82
C ASP A 370 22.62 2.28 -24.00
N PRO A 371 23.89 2.58 -23.65
CA PRO A 371 24.24 3.75 -22.85
C PRO A 371 24.01 5.08 -23.59
N ASN A 372 23.62 5.03 -24.87
CA ASN A 372 23.27 6.18 -25.69
C ASN A 372 21.77 6.29 -25.98
N ARG A 373 20.96 5.33 -25.52
CA ARG A 373 19.51 5.34 -25.73
C ARG A 373 18.89 6.62 -25.19
N THR A 374 18.00 7.23 -25.97
CA THR A 374 17.26 8.43 -25.55
C THR A 374 15.78 8.26 -25.84
N TYR A 375 14.95 8.79 -24.95
CA TYR A 375 13.50 8.69 -25.07
C TYR A 375 12.85 10.05 -25.30
N PRO A 376 11.65 10.09 -25.92
CA PRO A 376 10.92 11.32 -26.08
C PRO A 376 10.57 12.03 -24.76
N ALA A 377 10.34 11.28 -23.68
CA ALA A 377 9.96 11.82 -22.38
C ALA A 377 11.10 12.49 -21.61
N VAL A 378 12.36 12.25 -22.00
CA VAL A 378 13.55 12.78 -21.31
C VAL A 378 14.38 13.67 -22.22
N THR A 379 15.23 14.47 -21.60
CA THR A 379 16.17 15.35 -22.31
C THR A 379 17.59 14.94 -21.98
N GLY A 380 18.40 14.70 -23.00
CA GLY A 380 19.81 14.36 -22.82
C GLY A 380 20.08 12.88 -23.08
N THR A 381 21.37 12.54 -23.20
CA THR A 381 21.82 11.15 -23.17
C THR A 381 22.02 10.70 -21.71
N PRO A 382 22.09 9.39 -21.43
CA PRO A 382 22.41 8.87 -20.10
C PRO A 382 23.68 9.52 -19.50
N LEU A 383 24.73 9.68 -20.31
CA LEU A 383 25.95 10.39 -19.89
C LEU A 383 25.70 11.86 -19.52
N GLN A 384 24.84 12.56 -20.25
CA GLN A 384 24.45 13.94 -19.91
C GLN A 384 23.59 14.00 -18.64
N ALA A 385 22.78 12.97 -18.35
CA ALA A 385 22.04 12.87 -17.11
C ALA A 385 22.99 12.66 -15.92
N ALA A 386 23.95 11.72 -16.03
CA ALA A 386 24.98 11.49 -15.03
C ALA A 386 25.79 12.76 -14.71
N LEU A 387 26.16 13.53 -15.74
CA LEU A 387 26.90 14.79 -15.56
C LEU A 387 26.09 15.91 -14.87
N GLN A 388 24.76 15.84 -14.89
CA GLN A 388 23.90 16.80 -14.21
C GLN A 388 23.71 16.49 -12.73
N MET A 389 23.94 15.24 -12.31
CA MET A 389 23.80 14.79 -10.93
C MET A 389 24.68 15.58 -9.97
N ASN A 390 24.26 15.62 -8.71
CA ASN A 390 25.04 16.10 -7.58
C ASN A 390 25.14 14.93 -6.60
N GLY A 391 26.33 14.44 -6.28
CA GLY A 391 26.49 13.28 -5.38
C GLY A 391 27.86 12.61 -5.52
N LEU A 392 28.17 11.73 -4.56
CA LEU A 392 29.46 11.02 -4.47
C LEU A 392 29.66 10.04 -5.64
N ASP A 393 28.59 9.36 -6.07
CA ASP A 393 28.69 8.29 -7.08
C ASP A 393 28.75 8.80 -8.52
N LYS A 394 28.65 10.13 -8.72
CA LYS A 394 28.67 10.74 -10.06
C LYS A 394 29.87 10.28 -10.88
N GLN A 395 31.05 10.27 -10.27
CA GLN A 395 32.28 9.86 -10.94
C GLN A 395 32.24 8.40 -11.37
N GLY A 396 31.77 7.52 -10.50
CA GLY A 396 31.64 6.09 -10.77
C GLY A 396 30.60 5.81 -11.86
N ILE A 397 29.45 6.48 -11.83
CA ILE A 397 28.41 6.32 -12.86
C ILE A 397 28.89 6.82 -14.23
N VAL A 398 29.66 7.92 -14.27
CA VAL A 398 30.27 8.39 -15.53
C VAL A 398 31.28 7.38 -16.07
N ASP A 399 32.14 6.83 -15.20
CA ASP A 399 33.11 5.81 -15.62
C ASP A 399 32.41 4.57 -16.15
N LEU A 400 31.35 4.13 -15.47
CA LEU A 400 30.54 2.98 -15.85
C LEU A 400 29.87 3.19 -17.22
N LEU A 401 29.21 4.32 -17.44
CA LEU A 401 28.61 4.63 -18.74
C LEU A 401 29.65 4.68 -19.87
N LEU A 402 30.79 5.33 -19.63
CA LEU A 402 31.88 5.42 -20.63
C LEU A 402 32.51 4.05 -20.91
N LEU A 403 32.64 3.19 -19.90
CA LEU A 403 33.12 1.82 -20.04
C LEU A 403 32.19 0.98 -20.94
N HIS A 404 30.88 1.19 -20.82
CA HIS A 404 29.87 0.50 -21.63
C HIS A 404 29.66 1.14 -23.03
N GLY A 405 30.40 2.19 -23.39
CA GLY A 405 30.36 2.77 -24.73
C GLY A 405 29.47 4.01 -24.88
N ALA A 406 29.18 4.73 -23.79
CA ALA A 406 28.54 6.05 -23.89
C ALA A 406 29.39 7.00 -24.74
N ASP A 407 28.77 7.63 -25.73
CA ASP A 407 29.42 8.60 -26.61
C ASP A 407 29.69 9.91 -25.84
N PRO A 408 30.97 10.26 -25.58
CA PRO A 408 31.33 11.48 -24.85
C PRO A 408 31.06 12.76 -25.67
N ASN A 409 30.75 12.62 -26.96
CA ASN A 409 30.43 13.69 -27.88
C ASN A 409 28.93 13.78 -28.18
N ALA A 410 28.11 12.90 -27.58
CA ALA A 410 26.70 12.80 -27.90
C ALA A 410 25.98 14.15 -27.77
N ARG A 411 25.15 14.48 -28.75
CA ARG A 411 24.44 15.76 -28.83
C ARG A 411 22.96 15.49 -28.91
N THR A 412 22.20 16.00 -27.96
CA THR A 412 20.74 15.78 -27.94
C THR A 412 20.00 16.86 -28.72
N ARG A 413 18.99 16.42 -29.49
CA ARG A 413 18.30 17.22 -30.52
C ARG A 413 16.99 17.88 -30.06
N LYS A 414 16.56 17.73 -28.80
CA LYS A 414 15.28 18.31 -28.35
C LYS A 414 15.42 19.75 -27.86
N GLY A 415 14.83 20.68 -28.62
CA GLY A 415 14.63 22.09 -28.27
C GLY A 415 15.68 23.04 -28.89
N VAL A 416 15.20 24.08 -29.58
CA VAL A 416 15.92 25.01 -30.48
C VAL A 416 17.11 25.78 -29.85
N ARG A 417 17.53 25.56 -28.59
CA ARG A 417 18.49 26.46 -27.94
C ARG A 417 19.67 25.89 -27.18
N ARG A 418 19.81 24.57 -26.98
CA ARG A 418 20.94 24.02 -26.19
C ARG A 418 21.32 22.58 -26.57
N MET A 419 21.97 22.38 -27.72
CA MET A 419 22.92 21.27 -27.83
C MET A 419 23.98 21.48 -26.75
N ARG A 420 24.08 20.55 -25.80
CA ARG A 420 25.13 20.57 -24.79
C ARG A 420 25.91 19.27 -24.90
N ALA A 421 27.12 19.33 -25.42
CA ALA A 421 28.02 18.18 -25.36
C ALA A 421 28.34 17.86 -23.89
N PRO A 422 28.53 16.59 -23.52
CA PRO A 422 28.97 16.16 -22.19
C PRO A 422 30.11 17.01 -21.63
N LEU A 423 31.13 17.30 -22.45
CA LEU A 423 32.27 18.13 -22.05
C LEU A 423 31.89 19.54 -21.55
N LEU A 424 30.87 20.17 -22.14
CA LEU A 424 30.42 21.50 -21.71
C LEU A 424 29.76 21.48 -20.33
N TYR A 425 29.14 20.36 -19.94
CA TYR A 425 28.56 20.21 -18.61
C TYR A 425 29.64 20.18 -17.53
N ALA A 426 30.64 19.31 -17.69
CA ALA A 426 31.76 19.18 -16.77
C ALA A 426 32.55 20.50 -16.65
N ALA A 427 32.86 21.14 -17.78
CA ALA A 427 33.61 22.37 -17.80
C ALA A 427 32.87 23.56 -17.18
N ARG A 428 31.56 23.71 -17.43
CA ARG A 428 30.75 24.79 -16.82
C ARG A 428 30.71 24.67 -15.30
N ARG A 429 30.84 23.46 -14.76
CA ARG A 429 30.89 23.19 -13.32
C ARG A 429 32.31 23.22 -12.74
N GLY A 430 33.34 23.40 -13.56
CA GLY A 430 34.74 23.38 -13.11
C GLY A 430 35.23 22.00 -12.67
N GLU A 431 34.57 20.92 -13.11
CA GLU A 431 34.89 19.55 -12.69
C GLU A 431 36.07 18.99 -13.52
N VAL A 432 37.29 19.40 -13.17
CA VAL A 432 38.53 19.09 -13.90
C VAL A 432 38.73 17.59 -14.11
N ASP A 433 38.43 16.77 -13.09
CA ASP A 433 38.58 15.31 -13.19
C ASP A 433 37.63 14.69 -14.21
N LEU A 434 36.37 15.17 -14.27
CA LEU A 434 35.40 14.71 -15.28
C LEU A 434 35.80 15.17 -16.68
N VAL A 435 36.34 16.38 -16.82
CA VAL A 435 36.91 16.86 -18.09
C VAL A 435 38.06 15.95 -18.55
N ARG A 436 38.98 15.58 -17.65
CA ARG A 436 40.09 14.67 -17.94
C ARG A 436 39.59 13.28 -18.37
N LYS A 437 38.59 12.74 -17.67
CA LYS A 437 37.96 11.46 -18.01
C LYS A 437 37.31 11.49 -19.39
N LEU A 438 36.51 12.51 -19.67
CA LEU A 438 35.88 12.67 -20.99
C LEU A 438 36.93 12.74 -22.10
N PHE A 439 38.06 13.46 -21.90
CA PHE A 439 39.16 13.46 -22.87
C PHE A 439 39.79 12.08 -23.08
N LYS A 440 40.00 11.32 -22.00
CA LYS A 440 40.55 9.96 -22.09
C LYS A 440 39.66 9.04 -22.95
N HIS A 441 38.34 9.26 -22.92
CA HIS A 441 37.38 8.50 -23.71
C HIS A 441 37.06 9.12 -25.09
N GLY A 442 37.80 10.13 -25.54
CA GLY A 442 37.68 10.68 -26.90
C GLY A 442 36.74 11.88 -27.04
N ALA A 443 36.48 12.63 -25.97
CA ALA A 443 35.71 13.87 -26.07
C ALA A 443 36.42 14.93 -26.93
N ASP A 444 35.68 15.53 -27.85
CA ASP A 444 36.13 16.61 -28.72
C ASP A 444 36.52 17.84 -27.90
N THR A 445 37.77 18.25 -28.04
CA THR A 445 38.29 19.49 -27.42
C THR A 445 37.62 20.74 -27.94
N ARG A 446 37.00 20.68 -29.13
CA ARG A 446 36.30 21.78 -29.79
C ARG A 446 34.79 21.59 -29.69
N VAL A 447 34.15 22.32 -28.78
CA VAL A 447 32.71 22.26 -28.57
C VAL A 447 32.04 23.54 -29.06
N ILE A 448 31.04 23.40 -29.93
CA ILE A 448 30.24 24.53 -30.42
C ILE A 448 29.03 24.73 -29.51
N CYS A 449 28.87 25.94 -28.95
CA CYS A 449 27.73 26.37 -28.15
C CYS A 449 27.13 27.66 -28.73
N ARG A 450 25.88 27.64 -29.20
CA ARG A 450 25.15 28.84 -29.68
C ARG A 450 25.96 29.74 -30.65
N ARG A 451 26.71 29.13 -31.58
CA ARG A 451 27.65 29.77 -32.54
C ARG A 451 28.99 30.26 -31.98
N LEU A 452 29.30 30.02 -30.70
CA LEU A 452 30.63 30.19 -30.13
C LEU A 452 31.37 28.85 -30.11
N THR A 453 32.59 28.82 -30.62
CA THR A 453 33.48 27.65 -30.55
C THR A 453 34.34 27.77 -29.30
N VAL A 454 34.11 26.89 -28.33
CA VAL A 454 34.96 26.77 -27.13
C VAL A 454 35.98 25.68 -27.40
N THR A 455 37.26 26.03 -27.37
CA THR A 455 38.35 25.06 -27.46
C THR A 455 38.96 24.88 -26.08
N MET A 456 38.90 23.67 -25.54
CA MET A 456 39.56 23.33 -24.29
C MET A 456 40.89 22.67 -24.57
N ARG A 457 41.94 23.17 -23.94
CA ARG A 457 43.29 22.60 -24.02
C ARG A 457 43.60 21.98 -22.67
N GLN A 458 44.15 20.77 -22.66
CA GLN A 458 44.84 20.30 -21.46
C GLN A 458 46.07 21.21 -21.31
N GLY A 459 46.15 21.95 -20.21
CA GLY A 459 47.38 22.66 -19.88
C GLY A 459 48.44 21.62 -19.57
N GLU A 460 49.50 21.57 -20.37
CA GLU A 460 50.77 21.02 -19.88
C GLU A 460 51.19 21.93 -18.72
N GLY A 461 51.36 21.36 -17.53
CA GLY A 461 51.66 22.12 -16.32
C GLY A 461 52.88 23.02 -16.51
N ILE A 462 52.79 24.25 -15.99
CA ILE A 462 53.96 25.12 -15.76
C ILE A 462 54.47 24.83 -14.36
#